data_AF-A0A6A3LWZ6-F1
#
_entry.id   AF-A0A6A3LWZ6-F1
#
_cell.length_a   1.000
_cell.length_b   1.000
_cell.length_c   1.000
_cell.angle_alpha   90.00
_cell.angle_beta   90.00
_cell.angle_gamma   90.00
#
_symmetry.space_group_name_H-M   'P 1'
#
loop_
_entity.id
_entity.type
_entity.pdbx_description
1 polymer ?
#
loop_
_entity_poly.entity_id
_entity_poly.type
_entity_poly.pdbx_seq_one_letter_code
_entity_poly.pdbx_strand_id
1 'polypeptide(L)'
;MEPSDNISSSDSSDGDSDSSSPVYSAATNTMGDTSVTFKPYMYPTGLEDFDEDAPLHVRKRRWERFVHLAIQCGWSNMTELYELKLKVSPAVRDWRGRLPKHERRDWGGFSKRFKREFCRSKVSDAESYYTMTQDKDEKALAFLHRLNLAGERAGVDFQKNSRGRQQHVRPFVKNVSDDQLKLTLRGHRFR
;
A
#
# COMPACT_ATOMS: atom_id res chain seq x y z
N MET A 1 -48.64 8.41 5.00
CA MET A 1 -48.35 8.05 3.60
C MET A 1 -47.07 8.79 3.23
N GLU A 2 -46.15 8.06 2.61
CA GLU A 2 -44.71 8.28 2.39
C GLU A 2 -44.08 9.69 2.40
N PRO A 3 -42.80 9.79 2.82
CA PRO A 3 -41.91 10.89 2.48
C PRO A 3 -41.25 10.65 1.11
N SER A 4 -41.00 11.71 0.34
CA SER A 4 -40.15 11.64 -0.85
C SER A 4 -38.83 12.38 -0.58
N ASP A 5 -37.74 11.63 -0.73
CA ASP A 5 -36.36 12.07 -0.59
C ASP A 5 -35.94 12.99 -1.75
N ASN A 6 -35.30 14.12 -1.44
CA ASN A 6 -34.41 14.81 -2.36
C ASN A 6 -33.12 15.25 -1.65
N ILE A 7 -32.13 14.36 -1.72
CA ILE A 7 -30.77 14.61 -1.24
C ILE A 7 -30.10 15.60 -2.19
N SER A 8 -29.96 16.85 -1.76
CA SER A 8 -29.07 17.83 -2.40
C SER A 8 -27.71 17.73 -1.73
N SER A 9 -26.78 17.06 -2.39
CA SER A 9 -25.37 16.94 -2.01
C SER A 9 -24.67 18.30 -2.12
N SER A 10 -24.37 18.91 -0.98
CA SER A 10 -23.50 20.07 -0.86
C SER A 10 -22.03 19.65 -1.04
N ASP A 11 -21.41 20.27 -2.04
CA ASP A 11 -20.00 20.19 -2.40
C ASP A 11 -19.13 20.89 -1.34
N SER A 12 -18.39 20.11 -0.57
CA SER A 12 -17.40 20.63 0.40
C SER A 12 -16.07 20.80 -0.33
N SER A 13 -15.79 22.04 -0.72
CA SER A 13 -14.47 22.47 -1.17
C SER A 13 -13.50 22.50 0.02
N ASP A 14 -12.63 21.50 0.11
CA ASP A 14 -11.50 21.52 1.04
C ASP A 14 -10.37 22.38 0.44
N GLY A 15 -10.18 23.55 1.05
CA GLY A 15 -9.15 24.52 0.71
C GLY A 15 -7.75 24.06 1.11
N ASP A 16 -6.86 24.19 0.13
CA ASP A 16 -5.46 24.60 0.14
C ASP A 16 -4.43 23.89 1.03
N SER A 17 -3.52 23.27 0.27
CA SER A 17 -2.22 22.74 0.65
C SER A 17 -1.29 23.79 1.26
N ASP A 18 -0.58 23.39 2.31
CA ASP A 18 0.83 23.75 2.45
C ASP A 18 1.65 22.53 2.87
N SER A 19 1.79 21.59 1.95
CA SER A 19 2.78 20.52 2.08
C SER A 19 4.00 20.91 1.26
N SER A 20 4.80 21.79 1.84
CA SER A 20 6.16 22.11 1.41
C SER A 20 7.02 20.84 1.39
N SER A 21 6.84 20.02 0.35
CA SER A 21 7.77 18.96 0.00
C SER A 21 9.03 19.65 -0.54
N PRO A 22 10.25 19.15 -0.26
CA PRO A 22 11.45 19.71 -0.85
C PRO A 22 11.39 19.43 -2.35
N VAL A 23 10.85 20.38 -3.10
CA VAL A 23 11.05 20.46 -4.54
C VAL A 23 12.54 20.73 -4.67
N TYR A 24 13.32 19.75 -5.13
CA TYR A 24 14.67 20.01 -5.58
C TYR A 24 14.56 21.07 -6.67
N SER A 25 14.90 22.31 -6.30
CA SER A 25 14.54 23.51 -7.05
C SER A 25 15.05 23.39 -8.48
N ALA A 26 14.14 23.44 -9.45
CA ALA A 26 14.56 23.53 -10.84
C ALA A 26 15.26 24.88 -11.02
N ALA A 27 16.53 24.86 -11.43
CA ALA A 27 17.26 26.09 -11.71
C ALA A 27 16.70 26.66 -13.01
N THR A 28 16.12 27.85 -12.94
CA THR A 28 15.56 28.53 -14.11
C THR A 28 16.54 29.60 -14.53
N ASN A 29 17.20 29.41 -15.67
CA ASN A 29 18.11 30.38 -16.24
C ASN A 29 17.45 31.04 -17.45
N THR A 30 17.44 32.37 -17.49
CA THR A 30 16.97 33.15 -18.62
C THR A 30 18.16 33.58 -19.47
N MET A 31 18.21 33.11 -20.72
CA MET A 31 19.10 33.67 -21.75
C MET A 31 18.21 34.34 -22.80
N GLY A 32 18.14 35.68 -22.78
CA GLY A 32 17.23 36.44 -23.63
C GLY A 32 15.76 36.17 -23.30
N ASP A 33 14.91 36.06 -24.32
CA ASP A 33 13.47 35.76 -24.19
C ASP A 33 13.16 34.28 -23.89
N THR A 34 14.18 33.43 -23.79
CA THR A 34 14.03 31.99 -23.56
C THR A 34 14.41 31.64 -22.12
N SER A 35 13.41 31.22 -21.34
CA SER A 35 13.61 30.63 -20.01
C SER A 35 13.83 29.12 -20.13
N VAL A 36 14.99 28.62 -19.70
CA VAL A 36 15.28 27.18 -19.65
C VAL A 36 15.21 26.71 -18.20
N THR A 37 14.34 25.74 -17.95
CA THR A 37 14.18 25.11 -16.64
C THR A 37 15.00 23.83 -16.58
N PHE A 38 16.08 23.82 -15.80
CA PHE A 38 16.92 22.64 -15.60
C PHE A 38 16.46 21.87 -14.35
N LYS A 39 15.98 20.65 -14.55
CA LYS A 39 15.70 19.71 -13.45
C LYS A 39 16.90 18.75 -13.32
N PRO A 40 17.64 18.77 -12.20
CA PRO A 40 18.74 17.83 -12.01
C PRO A 40 18.22 16.40 -12.09
N TYR A 41 18.84 15.57 -12.94
CA TYR A 41 18.63 14.12 -12.89
C TYR A 41 19.30 13.60 -11.62
N MET A 42 18.55 13.48 -10.52
CA MET A 42 19.03 12.80 -9.33
C MET A 42 19.01 11.30 -9.62
N TYR A 43 20.20 10.70 -9.66
CA TYR A 43 20.32 9.25 -9.74
C TYR A 43 19.67 8.62 -8.49
N PRO A 44 18.94 7.48 -8.59
CA PRO A 44 18.36 6.77 -7.44
C PRO A 44 19.43 6.14 -6.54
N THR A 45 20.36 6.91 -5.98
CA THR A 45 21.48 6.41 -5.15
C THR A 45 21.04 5.80 -3.82
N GLY A 46 19.75 5.77 -3.49
CA GLY A 46 19.22 5.13 -2.28
C GLY A 46 18.15 4.06 -2.52
N LEU A 47 17.84 3.71 -3.76
CA LEU A 47 16.82 2.69 -4.02
C LEU A 47 17.44 1.30 -4.05
N GLU A 48 17.17 0.51 -3.01
CA GLU A 48 17.51 -0.91 -2.95
C GLU A 48 16.86 -1.70 -4.08
N ASP A 49 17.50 -2.81 -4.46
CA ASP A 49 16.92 -3.74 -5.42
C ASP A 49 15.62 -4.36 -4.87
N PHE A 50 14.67 -4.56 -5.75
CA PHE A 50 13.40 -5.21 -5.46
C PHE A 50 13.64 -6.71 -5.24
N ASP A 51 13.23 -7.17 -4.06
CA ASP A 51 13.28 -8.57 -3.66
C ASP A 51 11.86 -9.13 -3.72
N GLU A 52 11.62 -10.05 -4.66
CA GLU A 52 10.35 -10.73 -4.86
C GLU A 52 9.97 -11.66 -3.70
N ASP A 53 10.94 -12.14 -2.92
CA ASP A 53 10.73 -13.09 -1.82
C ASP A 53 10.55 -12.37 -0.47
N ALA A 54 10.81 -11.06 -0.43
CA ALA A 54 10.59 -10.25 0.76
C ALA A 54 9.12 -10.29 1.23
N PRO A 55 8.86 -10.07 2.53
CA PRO A 55 7.50 -9.96 3.05
C PRO A 55 6.67 -8.92 2.29
N LEU A 56 5.36 -9.19 2.13
CA LEU A 56 4.47 -8.38 1.29
C LEU A 56 4.52 -6.87 1.61
N HIS A 57 4.61 -6.52 2.90
CA HIS A 57 4.69 -5.11 3.32
C HIS A 57 5.99 -4.43 2.87
N VAL A 58 7.10 -5.16 2.82
CA VAL A 58 8.40 -4.67 2.31
C VAL A 58 8.30 -4.46 0.80
N ARG A 59 7.75 -5.43 0.06
CA ARG A 59 7.51 -5.32 -1.39
C ARG A 59 6.63 -4.12 -1.74
N LYS A 60 5.52 -3.93 -1.02
CA LYS A 60 4.63 -2.78 -1.18
C LYS A 60 5.35 -1.46 -0.92
N ARG A 61 6.07 -1.35 0.20
CA ARG A 61 6.83 -0.15 0.55
C ARG A 61 7.90 0.17 -0.48
N ARG A 62 8.64 -0.83 -0.99
CA ARG A 62 9.64 -0.64 -2.05
C ARG A 62 9.00 -0.13 -3.34
N TRP A 63 7.87 -0.73 -3.75
CA TRP A 63 7.11 -0.26 -4.90
C TRP A 63 6.62 1.18 -4.74
N GLU A 64 6.08 1.54 -3.57
CA GLU A 64 5.61 2.90 -3.27
C GLU A 64 6.77 3.92 -3.32
N ARG A 65 7.93 3.59 -2.75
CA ARG A 65 9.13 4.43 -2.83
C ARG A 65 9.60 4.63 -4.27
N PHE A 66 9.59 3.58 -5.09
CA PHE A 66 9.94 3.68 -6.50
C PHE A 66 9.00 4.64 -7.24
N VAL A 67 7.68 4.48 -7.07
CA VAL A 67 6.68 5.32 -7.74
C VAL A 67 6.77 6.77 -7.26
N HIS A 68 6.95 7.00 -5.96
CA HIS A 68 7.14 8.34 -5.41
C HIS A 68 8.36 9.02 -6.01
N LEU A 69 9.48 8.31 -6.12
CA LEU A 69 10.70 8.83 -6.73
C LEU A 69 10.50 9.17 -8.21
N ALA A 70 9.83 8.29 -8.97
CA ALA A 70 9.51 8.53 -10.37
C ALA A 70 8.69 9.82 -10.56
N ILE A 71 7.71 10.06 -9.69
CA ILE A 71 6.91 11.29 -9.67
C ILE A 71 7.78 12.51 -9.33
N GLN A 72 8.57 12.43 -8.26
CA GLN A 72 9.44 13.54 -7.83
C GLN A 72 10.46 13.93 -8.90
N CYS A 73 11.03 12.94 -9.58
CA CYS A 73 12.00 13.16 -10.64
C CYS A 73 11.36 13.44 -12.01
N GLY A 74 10.03 13.45 -12.12
CA GLY A 74 9.31 13.70 -13.36
C GLY A 74 9.69 12.71 -14.47
N TRP A 75 9.83 11.43 -14.13
CA TRP A 75 10.26 10.40 -15.08
C TRP A 75 9.25 10.19 -16.20
N SER A 76 9.77 9.92 -17.39
CA SER A 76 8.95 9.47 -18.51
C SER A 76 8.63 7.97 -18.38
N ASN A 77 7.59 7.51 -19.08
CA ASN A 77 7.27 6.07 -19.19
C ASN A 77 8.49 5.21 -19.53
N MET A 78 9.38 5.70 -20.41
CA MET A 78 10.58 4.96 -20.81
C MET A 78 11.63 4.92 -19.70
N THR A 79 11.78 6.02 -18.97
CA THR A 79 12.68 6.12 -17.81
C THR A 79 12.23 5.18 -16.71
N GLU A 80 10.94 5.17 -16.35
CA GLU A 80 10.38 4.28 -15.33
C GLU A 80 10.61 2.79 -15.66
N LEU A 81 10.39 2.41 -16.92
CA LEU A 81 10.62 1.03 -17.37
C LEU A 81 12.10 0.63 -17.33
N TYR A 82 13.00 1.56 -17.66
CA TYR A 82 14.43 1.31 -17.64
C TYR A 82 14.95 1.20 -16.21
N GLU A 83 14.61 2.17 -15.35
CA GLU A 83 15.03 2.22 -13.96
C GLU A 83 14.53 1.01 -13.18
N LEU A 84 13.25 0.64 -13.35
CA LEU A 84 12.73 -0.55 -12.70
C LEU A 84 13.46 -1.82 -13.17
N LYS A 85 13.79 -1.93 -14.46
CA LYS A 85 14.53 -3.10 -14.99
C LYS A 85 15.90 -3.24 -14.33
N LEU A 86 16.55 -2.14 -13.97
CA LEU A 86 17.84 -2.16 -13.25
C LEU A 86 17.68 -2.58 -11.80
N LYS A 87 16.54 -2.26 -11.19
CA LYS A 87 16.26 -2.46 -9.76
C LYS A 87 15.52 -3.75 -9.45
N VAL A 88 15.40 -4.69 -10.37
CA VAL A 88 14.67 -5.96 -10.14
C VAL A 88 15.55 -7.16 -10.44
N SER A 89 15.28 -8.26 -9.74
CA SER A 89 16.04 -9.51 -9.87
C SER A 89 16.00 -10.09 -11.31
N PRO A 90 16.92 -11.03 -11.65
CA PRO A 90 16.82 -11.81 -12.88
C PRO A 90 15.44 -12.47 -13.07
N ALA A 91 14.85 -13.06 -12.04
CA ALA A 91 13.58 -13.77 -12.16
C ALA A 91 12.42 -12.83 -12.52
N VAL A 92 12.41 -11.61 -11.97
CA VAL A 92 11.43 -10.57 -12.32
C VAL A 92 11.65 -10.06 -13.76
N ARG A 93 12.91 -9.95 -14.21
CA ARG A 93 13.22 -9.61 -15.62
C ARG A 93 12.73 -10.68 -16.60
N ASP A 94 12.88 -11.95 -16.25
CA ASP A 94 12.41 -13.08 -17.05
C ASP A 94 10.88 -13.13 -17.09
N TRP A 95 10.22 -12.90 -15.94
CA TRP A 95 8.77 -12.71 -15.90
C TRP A 95 8.32 -11.58 -16.82
N ARG A 96 9.00 -10.42 -16.79
CA ARG A 96 8.72 -9.31 -17.70
C ARG A 96 8.91 -9.74 -19.16
N GLY A 97 9.92 -10.54 -19.46
CA GLY A 97 10.20 -11.07 -20.81
C GLY A 97 9.04 -11.87 -21.42
N ARG A 98 8.24 -12.54 -20.58
CA ARG A 98 7.06 -13.32 -20.98
C ARG A 98 5.85 -12.46 -21.36
N LEU A 99 5.87 -11.15 -21.06
CA LEU A 99 4.74 -10.26 -21.34
C LEU A 99 4.72 -9.79 -22.81
N PRO A 100 3.53 -9.53 -23.38
CA PRO A 100 3.38 -8.95 -24.72
C PRO A 100 4.18 -7.65 -24.89
N LYS A 101 4.69 -7.40 -26.10
CA LYS A 101 5.57 -6.24 -26.38
C LYS A 101 4.92 -4.89 -26.04
N HIS A 102 3.62 -4.73 -26.29
CA HIS A 102 2.88 -3.50 -26.01
C HIS A 102 2.82 -3.24 -24.50
N GLU A 103 2.56 -4.28 -23.69
CA GLU A 103 2.52 -4.16 -22.23
C GLU A 103 3.90 -3.93 -21.62
N ARG A 104 4.99 -4.42 -22.24
CA ARG A 104 6.35 -4.16 -21.75
C ARG A 104 6.80 -2.72 -21.96
N ARG A 105 6.16 -1.98 -22.86
CA ARG A 105 6.53 -0.61 -23.29
C ARG A 105 5.62 0.46 -22.72
N ASP A 106 4.43 0.09 -22.28
CA ASP A 106 3.51 0.99 -21.60
C ASP A 106 3.66 0.85 -20.08
N TRP A 107 4.15 1.91 -19.42
CA TRP A 107 4.28 1.93 -17.97
C TRP A 107 2.92 1.76 -17.27
N GLY A 108 1.85 2.35 -17.80
CA GLY A 108 0.53 2.31 -17.19
C GLY A 108 -0.03 0.89 -17.05
N GLY A 109 0.05 0.10 -18.10
CA GLY A 109 -0.32 -1.32 -18.11
C GLY A 109 0.68 -2.19 -17.35
N PHE A 110 1.98 -1.97 -17.58
CA PHE A 110 3.04 -2.73 -16.93
C PHE A 110 2.97 -2.64 -15.40
N SER A 111 2.89 -1.42 -14.87
CA SER A 111 2.89 -1.14 -13.43
C SER A 111 1.69 -1.77 -12.71
N LYS A 112 0.51 -1.74 -13.32
CA LYS A 112 -0.70 -2.41 -12.81
C LYS A 112 -0.51 -3.93 -12.74
N ARG A 113 0.10 -4.53 -13.77
CA ARG A 113 0.42 -5.97 -13.77
C ARG A 113 1.47 -6.31 -12.73
N PHE A 114 2.56 -5.54 -12.65
CA PHE A 114 3.63 -5.72 -11.68
C PHE A 114 3.09 -5.66 -10.25
N LYS A 115 2.32 -4.62 -9.91
CA LYS A 115 1.72 -4.46 -8.58
C LYS A 115 0.81 -5.65 -8.24
N ARG A 116 0.08 -6.20 -9.21
CA ARG A 116 -0.77 -7.37 -9.00
C ARG A 116 0.02 -8.64 -8.75
N GLU A 117 1.11 -8.85 -9.46
CA GLU A 117 1.94 -10.05 -9.34
C GLU A 117 2.77 -10.03 -8.04
N PHE A 118 3.46 -8.91 -7.78
CA PHE A 118 4.50 -8.83 -6.76
C PHE A 118 4.14 -7.95 -5.56
N CYS A 119 3.03 -7.23 -5.58
CA CYS A 119 2.67 -6.34 -4.46
C CYS A 119 1.25 -6.57 -3.92
N ARG A 120 0.53 -7.58 -4.43
CA ARG A 120 -0.76 -8.01 -3.86
C ARG A 120 -0.60 -9.28 -3.04
N SER A 121 -1.48 -9.40 -2.06
CA SER A 121 -1.63 -10.63 -1.29
C SER A 121 -2.20 -11.72 -2.20
N LYS A 122 -1.68 -12.94 -2.08
CA LYS A 122 -2.25 -14.14 -2.72
C LYS A 122 -3.41 -14.71 -1.90
N VAL A 123 -3.45 -14.44 -0.60
CA VAL A 123 -4.58 -14.79 0.26
C VAL A 123 -5.68 -13.76 0.13
N SER A 124 -6.93 -14.22 0.11
CA SER A 124 -8.10 -13.35 0.12
C SER A 124 -8.19 -12.56 1.43
N ASP A 125 -8.89 -11.42 1.45
CA ASP A 125 -9.04 -10.63 2.67
C ASP A 125 -9.76 -11.43 3.78
N ALA A 126 -10.75 -12.25 3.41
CA ALA A 126 -11.45 -13.15 4.33
C ALA A 126 -10.52 -14.24 4.89
N GLU A 127 -9.74 -14.89 4.04
CA GLU A 127 -8.77 -15.91 4.47
C GLU A 127 -7.71 -15.30 5.37
N SER A 128 -7.18 -14.12 5.01
CA SER A 128 -6.22 -13.39 5.83
C SER A 128 -6.78 -13.07 7.21
N TYR A 129 -8.08 -12.78 7.32
CA TYR A 129 -8.74 -12.50 8.60
C TYR A 129 -8.87 -13.75 9.47
N TYR A 130 -9.36 -14.87 8.91
CA TYR A 130 -9.61 -16.09 9.69
C TYR A 130 -8.36 -16.90 10.03
N THR A 131 -7.26 -16.72 9.29
CA THR A 131 -6.00 -17.45 9.49
C THR A 131 -4.92 -16.64 10.20
N MET A 132 -5.19 -15.38 10.54
CA MET A 132 -4.18 -14.48 11.10
C MET A 132 -3.67 -14.93 12.48
N THR A 133 -2.35 -15.03 12.64
CA THR A 133 -1.68 -15.29 13.92
C THR A 133 -0.78 -14.15 14.33
N GLN A 134 -0.53 -14.00 15.63
CA GLN A 134 0.46 -13.05 16.15
C GLN A 134 1.87 -13.45 15.68
N ASP A 135 2.66 -12.47 15.22
CA ASP A 135 4.06 -12.73 14.86
C ASP A 135 4.92 -12.89 16.13
N LYS A 136 6.08 -13.58 16.02
CA LYS A 136 6.90 -13.98 17.19
C LYS A 136 7.28 -12.82 18.12
N ASP A 137 7.53 -11.63 17.57
CA ASP A 137 7.95 -10.43 18.30
C ASP A 137 6.92 -9.30 18.24
N GLU A 138 5.70 -9.58 17.75
CA GLU A 138 4.64 -8.58 17.68
C GLU A 138 4.03 -8.35 19.06
N LYS A 139 3.75 -7.09 19.43
CA LYS A 139 3.01 -6.80 20.67
C LYS A 139 1.54 -7.17 20.49
N ALA A 140 0.87 -7.63 21.56
CA ALA A 140 -0.55 -8.02 21.50
C ALA A 140 -1.45 -6.89 20.94
N LEU A 141 -1.17 -5.63 21.29
CA LEU A 141 -1.90 -4.48 20.76
C LEU A 141 -1.70 -4.29 19.24
N ALA A 142 -0.48 -4.50 18.74
CA ALA A 142 -0.19 -4.41 17.32
C ALA A 142 -0.93 -5.53 16.54
N PHE A 143 -0.96 -6.74 17.10
CA PHE A 143 -1.73 -7.85 16.56
C PHE A 143 -3.24 -7.52 16.50
N LEU A 144 -3.79 -6.93 17.56
CA LEU A 144 -5.19 -6.50 17.59
C LEU A 144 -5.49 -5.49 16.47
N HIS A 145 -4.64 -4.46 16.29
CA HIS A 145 -4.82 -3.49 15.21
C HIS A 145 -4.77 -4.13 13.82
N ARG A 146 -3.86 -5.09 13.61
CA ARG A 146 -3.74 -5.83 12.35
C ARG A 146 -4.98 -6.70 12.09
N LEU A 147 -5.51 -7.35 13.13
CA LEU A 147 -6.73 -8.15 13.04
C LEU A 147 -7.97 -7.28 12.76
N ASN A 148 -8.10 -6.12 13.41
CA ASN A 148 -9.19 -5.17 13.15
C ASN A 148 -9.20 -4.73 11.67
N LEU A 149 -8.03 -4.33 11.15
CA LEU A 149 -7.88 -3.91 9.76
C LEU A 149 -8.21 -5.04 8.77
N ALA A 150 -7.83 -6.29 9.10
CA ALA A 150 -8.20 -7.44 8.28
C ALA A 150 -9.70 -7.72 8.32
N GLY A 151 -10.34 -7.55 9.48
CA GLY A 151 -11.79 -7.63 9.63
C GLY A 151 -12.51 -6.61 8.74
N GLU A 152 -12.08 -5.36 8.77
CA GLU A 152 -12.63 -4.30 7.92
C GLU A 152 -12.49 -4.62 6.43
N ARG A 153 -11.30 -5.07 5.99
CA ARG A 153 -11.06 -5.48 4.60
C ARG A 153 -11.90 -6.69 4.17
N ALA A 154 -12.15 -7.61 5.09
CA ALA A 154 -13.02 -8.75 4.88
C ALA A 154 -14.52 -8.41 4.93
N GLY A 155 -14.89 -7.16 5.22
CA GLY A 155 -16.28 -6.73 5.38
C GLY A 155 -16.93 -7.25 6.67
N VAL A 156 -16.12 -7.59 7.69
CA VAL A 156 -16.60 -8.07 8.98
C VAL A 156 -16.98 -6.88 9.85
N ASP A 157 -18.28 -6.73 10.08
CA ASP A 157 -18.81 -5.66 10.90
C ASP A 157 -18.83 -6.03 12.38
N PHE A 158 -17.66 -5.94 13.02
CA PHE A 158 -17.51 -6.28 14.43
C PHE A 158 -17.88 -5.14 15.37
N GLN A 159 -18.05 -3.90 14.90
CA GLN A 159 -18.32 -2.75 15.77
C GLN A 159 -19.82 -2.58 16.08
N LYS A 160 -20.72 -3.00 15.18
CA LYS A 160 -22.16 -2.72 15.31
C LYS A 160 -22.90 -3.47 16.42
N ASN A 161 -22.49 -4.67 16.79
CA ASN A 161 -23.19 -5.44 17.82
C ASN A 161 -22.27 -6.33 18.67
N SER A 162 -22.73 -6.67 19.87
CA SER A 162 -21.98 -7.45 20.87
C SER A 162 -21.60 -8.85 20.36
N ARG A 163 -22.44 -9.46 19.52
CA ARG A 163 -22.19 -10.76 18.90
C ARG A 163 -21.02 -10.68 17.90
N GLY A 164 -20.97 -9.63 17.08
CA GLY A 164 -19.90 -9.35 16.14
C GLY A 164 -18.58 -9.08 16.86
N ARG A 165 -18.60 -8.28 17.95
CA ARG A 165 -17.44 -8.08 18.82
C ARG A 165 -16.93 -9.40 19.38
N GLN A 166 -17.80 -10.23 19.94
CA GLN A 166 -17.40 -11.54 20.47
C GLN A 166 -16.84 -12.46 19.38
N GLN A 167 -17.44 -12.48 18.19
CA GLN A 167 -16.94 -13.28 17.09
C GLN A 167 -15.55 -12.81 16.63
N HIS A 168 -15.29 -11.51 16.66
CA HIS A 168 -14.00 -10.92 16.29
C HIS A 168 -12.91 -11.11 17.34
N VAL A 169 -13.26 -11.04 18.63
CA VAL A 169 -12.30 -11.25 19.72
C VAL A 169 -11.88 -12.72 19.84
N ARG A 170 -12.70 -13.67 19.38
CA ARG A 170 -12.34 -15.10 19.40
C ARG A 170 -11.03 -15.41 18.66
N PRO A 171 -10.83 -14.99 17.39
CA PRO A 171 -9.54 -15.09 16.71
C PRO A 171 -8.39 -14.44 17.48
N PHE A 172 -8.60 -13.26 18.06
CA PHE A 172 -7.58 -12.58 18.86
C PHE A 172 -7.12 -13.44 20.06
N VAL A 173 -8.07 -13.89 20.88
CA VAL A 173 -7.78 -14.71 22.07
C VAL A 173 -7.22 -16.07 21.69
N LYS A 174 -7.61 -16.62 20.54
CA LYS A 174 -7.06 -17.90 20.05
C LYS A 174 -5.59 -17.77 19.66
N ASN A 175 -5.22 -16.67 19.01
CA ASN A 175 -3.96 -16.55 18.29
C ASN A 175 -2.94 -15.58 18.91
N VAL A 176 -3.27 -14.93 20.04
CA VAL A 176 -2.31 -14.14 20.82
C VAL A 176 -1.24 -15.07 21.44
N SER A 177 -0.04 -14.58 21.71
CA SER A 177 1.07 -15.38 22.30
C SER A 177 1.04 -15.36 23.83
N ASP A 178 0.49 -14.30 24.43
CA ASP A 178 0.43 -14.12 25.88
C ASP A 178 -0.67 -14.99 26.53
N ASP A 179 -0.26 -16.05 27.22
CA ASP A 179 -1.18 -17.00 27.84
C ASP A 179 -1.95 -16.42 29.04
N GLN A 180 -1.37 -15.47 29.77
CA GLN A 180 -2.08 -14.80 30.88
C GLN A 180 -3.18 -13.89 30.34
N LEU A 181 -2.89 -13.17 29.25
CA LEU A 181 -3.88 -12.39 28.53
C LEU A 181 -4.99 -13.28 27.95
N LYS A 182 -4.65 -14.45 27.38
CA LYS A 182 -5.67 -15.42 26.91
C LYS A 182 -6.63 -15.83 28.03
N LEU A 183 -6.09 -16.21 29.19
CA LEU A 183 -6.90 -16.68 30.31
C LEU A 183 -7.85 -15.59 30.80
N THR A 184 -7.34 -14.36 30.93
CA THR A 184 -8.13 -13.19 31.37
C THR A 184 -9.27 -12.89 30.40
N LEU A 185 -9.01 -12.95 29.09
CA LEU A 185 -10.01 -12.61 28.07
C LEU A 185 -11.05 -13.71 27.83
N ARG A 186 -10.74 -14.99 28.10
CA ARG A 186 -11.70 -16.11 27.96
C ARG A 186 -12.90 -15.99 28.90
N GLY A 187 -12.70 -15.42 30.10
CA GLY A 187 -13.77 -15.18 31.07
C GLY A 187 -14.54 -13.87 30.85
N HIS A 188 -14.07 -13.02 29.92
CA HIS A 188 -14.62 -11.68 29.75
C HIS A 188 -15.73 -11.63 28.70
N ARG A 189 -16.87 -11.03 29.06
CA ARG A 189 -18.01 -10.87 28.14
C ARG A 189 -17.96 -9.47 27.53
N PHE A 190 -17.53 -9.39 26.29
CA PHE A 190 -17.50 -8.14 25.53
C PHE A 190 -18.94 -7.66 25.29
N ARG A 191 -19.28 -6.50 25.87
CA ARG A 191 -20.59 -5.85 25.74
C ARG A 191 -20.66 -5.04 24.47
#